data_AF-Q9N2C8-F1
#
_entry.id   AF-Q9N2C8-F1
#
_cell.length_a   1.000
_cell.length_b   1.000
_cell.length_c   1.000
_cell.angle_alpha   90.00
_cell.angle_beta   90.00
_cell.angle_gamma   90.00
#
_symmetry.space_group_name_H-M   'P 1'
#
loop_
_entity.id
_entity.type
_entity.pdbx_description
1 polymer ?
#
loop_
_entity_poly.entity_id
_entity_poly.type
_entity_poly.pdbx_seq_one_letter_code
_entity_poly.pdbx_strand_id
1 'polypeptide(L)'
;KYQMLNGEMYPPTVEQAPVLMHYPRGIPPQNQMAVGQEVFGLLPGLMLYATLWLREHNRVCDLLKTEHPTWDDEQLFQTARLILIGETIKIVIEEYVQQLSGYFLQLKFDPELLFGVHFQYRNRIAME
;
A
#
# COMPACT_ATOMS: atom_id res chain seq x y z
N LYS A 1 -2.96 -9.93 8.10
CA LYS A 1 -3.67 -11.19 7.73
C LYS A 1 -3.44 -11.47 6.25
N TYR A 2 -3.33 -12.73 5.85
CA TYR A 2 -3.18 -13.17 4.44
C TYR A 2 -3.66 -14.62 4.30
N GLN A 3 -3.77 -15.12 3.07
CA GLN A 3 -3.96 -16.54 2.76
C GLN A 3 -2.86 -17.05 1.83
N MET A 4 -2.62 -18.37 1.84
CA MET A 4 -1.68 -19.03 0.94
C MET A 4 -2.45 -19.80 -0.14
N LEU A 5 -2.22 -19.48 -1.41
CA LEU A 5 -2.80 -20.19 -2.55
C LEU A 5 -1.66 -20.61 -3.48
N ASN A 6 -1.55 -21.90 -3.77
CA ASN A 6 -0.50 -22.46 -4.64
C ASN A 6 0.94 -22.07 -4.24
N GLY A 7 1.20 -21.95 -2.93
CA GLY A 7 2.53 -21.56 -2.40
C GLY A 7 2.78 -20.05 -2.37
N GLU A 8 1.82 -19.24 -2.82
CA GLU A 8 1.94 -17.79 -2.96
C GLU A 8 1.02 -17.05 -1.97
N MET A 9 1.50 -15.91 -1.45
CA MET A 9 0.74 -15.07 -0.51
C MET A 9 -0.29 -14.20 -1.24
N TYR A 10 -1.55 -14.24 -0.80
CA TYR A 10 -2.65 -13.40 -1.29
C TYR A 10 -3.39 -12.71 -0.14
N PRO A 11 -4.16 -11.64 -0.40
CA PRO A 11 -5.05 -11.05 0.61
C PRO A 11 -6.00 -12.09 1.20
N PRO A 12 -6.35 -11.99 2.49
CA PRO A 12 -7.26 -12.94 3.13
C PRO A 12 -8.64 -12.93 2.47
N THR A 13 -9.47 -13.94 2.72
CA THR A 13 -10.86 -13.91 2.24
C THR A 13 -11.73 -13.01 3.13
N VAL A 14 -12.89 -12.57 2.62
CA VAL A 14 -13.90 -11.86 3.43
C VAL A 14 -14.41 -12.73 4.58
N GLU A 15 -14.40 -14.05 4.44
CA GLU A 15 -14.70 -14.99 5.53
C GLU A 15 -13.68 -14.89 6.69
N GLN A 16 -12.38 -14.76 6.38
CA GLN A 16 -11.30 -14.66 7.37
C GLN A 16 -11.12 -13.24 7.94
N ALA A 17 -11.46 -12.23 7.15
CA ALA A 17 -11.39 -10.81 7.49
C ALA A 17 -12.71 -10.15 7.08
N PRO A 18 -13.72 -10.12 7.98
CA PRO A 18 -15.06 -9.60 7.67
C PRO A 18 -15.06 -8.09 7.45
N VAL A 19 -14.72 -7.67 6.24
CA VAL A 19 -14.74 -6.28 5.77
C VAL A 19 -15.66 -6.16 4.56
N LEU A 20 -16.23 -4.97 4.37
CA LEU A 20 -17.07 -4.68 3.21
C LEU A 20 -16.21 -4.71 1.93
N MET A 21 -16.64 -5.49 0.95
CA MET A 21 -16.08 -5.53 -0.39
C MET A 21 -17.19 -5.48 -1.42
N HIS A 22 -17.03 -4.65 -2.46
CA HIS A 22 -17.96 -4.55 -3.58
C HIS A 22 -17.66 -5.62 -4.63
N TYR A 23 -18.23 -6.81 -4.41
CA TYR A 23 -18.29 -7.89 -5.40
C TYR A 23 -19.71 -8.02 -5.98
N PRO A 24 -19.87 -8.52 -7.22
CA PRO A 24 -21.17 -8.91 -7.77
C PRO A 24 -21.96 -9.82 -6.81
N ARG A 25 -23.28 -9.61 -6.75
CA ARG A 25 -24.16 -10.45 -5.92
C ARG A 25 -24.04 -11.92 -6.34
N GLY A 26 -23.95 -12.81 -5.36
CA GLY A 26 -23.85 -14.26 -5.57
C GLY A 26 -22.42 -14.80 -5.49
N ILE A 27 -21.38 -13.96 -5.49
CA ILE A 27 -20.03 -14.42 -5.18
C ILE A 27 -19.94 -14.70 -3.67
N PRO A 28 -19.59 -15.92 -3.25
CA PRO A 28 -19.59 -16.27 -1.84
C PRO A 28 -18.34 -15.70 -1.12
N PRO A 29 -18.40 -15.38 0.19
CA PRO A 29 -17.32 -14.68 0.92
C PRO A 29 -15.94 -15.36 0.86
N GLN A 30 -15.89 -16.69 0.78
CA GLN A 30 -14.64 -17.46 0.63
C GLN A 30 -13.95 -17.23 -0.73
N ASN A 31 -14.68 -16.74 -1.74
CA ASN A 31 -14.15 -16.40 -3.06
C ASN A 31 -13.92 -14.88 -3.23
N GLN A 32 -14.11 -14.10 -2.17
CA GLN A 32 -13.87 -12.66 -2.18
C GLN A 32 -12.58 -12.36 -1.42
N MET A 33 -11.65 -11.64 -2.03
CA MET A 33 -10.44 -11.17 -1.36
C MET A 33 -10.75 -9.87 -0.60
N ALA A 34 -10.36 -9.82 0.66
CA ALA A 34 -10.53 -8.69 1.57
C ALA A 34 -9.28 -7.80 1.54
N VAL A 35 -9.46 -6.54 1.16
CA VAL A 35 -8.40 -5.52 1.10
C VAL A 35 -8.93 -4.18 1.63
N GLY A 36 -8.05 -3.19 1.80
CA GLY A 36 -8.42 -1.90 2.40
C GLY A 36 -9.35 -1.04 1.54
N GLN A 37 -9.39 -1.25 0.22
CA GLN A 37 -10.23 -0.49 -0.71
C GLN A 37 -11.33 -1.40 -1.27
N GLU A 38 -12.58 -1.10 -0.94
CA GLU A 38 -13.76 -1.95 -1.18
C GLU A 38 -14.03 -2.30 -2.65
N VAL A 39 -13.55 -1.51 -3.63
CA VAL A 39 -13.76 -1.73 -5.06
C VAL A 39 -12.61 -2.45 -5.77
N PHE A 40 -11.51 -2.77 -5.08
CA PHE A 40 -10.37 -3.43 -5.73
C PHE A 40 -10.67 -4.85 -6.23
N GLY A 41 -11.75 -5.47 -5.73
CA GLY A 41 -12.26 -6.73 -6.25
C GLY A 41 -12.83 -6.65 -7.67
N LEU A 42 -13.06 -5.45 -8.22
CA LEU A 42 -13.64 -5.26 -9.55
C LEU A 42 -12.70 -5.63 -10.69
N LEU A 43 -11.38 -5.46 -10.52
CA LEU A 43 -10.39 -5.64 -11.58
C LEU A 43 -9.16 -6.43 -11.06
N PRO A 44 -8.69 -7.45 -11.80
CA PRO A 44 -7.49 -8.19 -11.43
C PRO A 44 -6.24 -7.31 -11.26
N GLY A 45 -6.11 -6.25 -12.06
CA GLY A 45 -4.99 -5.31 -11.96
C GLY A 45 -4.94 -4.56 -10.63
N LEU A 46 -6.10 -4.20 -10.05
CA LEU A 46 -6.15 -3.56 -8.73
C LEU A 46 -5.78 -4.56 -7.62
N MET A 47 -6.30 -5.79 -7.72
CA MET A 47 -5.98 -6.85 -6.77
C MET A 47 -4.51 -7.28 -6.84
N LEU A 48 -3.88 -7.20 -8.01
CA LEU A 48 -2.44 -7.40 -8.20
C LEU A 48 -1.65 -6.42 -7.33
N TYR A 49 -1.90 -5.11 -7.46
CA TYR A 49 -1.22 -4.11 -6.64
C TYR A 49 -1.52 -4.28 -5.16
N ALA A 50 -2.76 -4.60 -4.78
CA ALA A 50 -3.11 -4.89 -3.40
C ALA A 50 -2.31 -6.06 -2.82
N THR A 51 -2.09 -7.10 -3.62
CA THR A 51 -1.28 -8.27 -3.23
C THR A 51 0.19 -7.90 -3.08
N LEU A 52 0.76 -7.12 -4.00
CA LEU A 52 2.15 -6.65 -3.90
C LEU A 52 2.37 -5.82 -2.64
N TRP A 53 1.51 -4.85 -2.37
CA TRP A 53 1.64 -3.99 -1.19
C TRP A 53 1.39 -4.72 0.13
N LEU A 54 0.53 -5.74 0.15
CA LEU A 54 0.37 -6.62 1.31
C LEU A 54 1.66 -7.39 1.61
N ARG A 55 2.29 -7.95 0.57
CA ARG A 55 3.56 -8.67 0.70
C ARG A 55 4.67 -7.73 1.18
N GLU A 56 4.74 -6.53 0.63
CA GLU A 56 5.74 -5.53 1.02
C GLU A 56 5.56 -5.11 2.48
N HIS A 57 4.33 -4.86 2.93
CA HIS A 57 4.05 -4.56 4.33
C HIS A 57 4.58 -5.66 5.26
N ASN A 58 4.28 -6.93 4.97
CA ASN A 58 4.73 -8.04 5.81
C ASN A 58 6.26 -8.21 5.75
N ARG A 59 6.87 -8.05 4.57
CA ARG A 59 8.33 -8.07 4.40
C ARG A 59 9.00 -6.99 5.26
N VAL A 60 8.47 -5.78 5.27
CA VAL A 60 8.96 -4.67 6.10
C VAL A 60 8.75 -4.97 7.59
N CYS A 61 7.60 -5.53 7.99
CA CYS A 61 7.38 -5.97 9.37
C CYS A 61 8.42 -7.01 9.83
N ASP A 62 8.77 -7.98 8.98
CA ASP A 62 9.78 -9.00 9.29
C ASP A 62 11.17 -8.38 9.49
N LEU A 63 11.54 -7.41 8.63
CA LEU A 63 12.78 -6.66 8.77
C LEU A 63 12.80 -5.83 10.07
N LEU A 64 11.73 -5.09 10.33
CA LEU A 64 11.61 -4.29 11.55
C LEU A 64 11.64 -5.15 12.81
N LYS A 65 11.03 -6.33 12.80
CA LYS A 65 11.05 -7.24 13.95
C LYS A 65 12.43 -7.83 14.19
N THR A 66 13.21 -8.04 13.13
CA THR A 66 14.60 -8.49 13.22
C THR A 66 15.48 -7.41 13.86
N GLU A 67 15.35 -6.16 13.42
CA GLU A 67 16.12 -5.01 13.95
C GLU A 67 15.64 -4.56 15.34
N HIS A 68 14.35 -4.74 15.62
CA HIS A 68 13.71 -4.33 16.88
C HIS A 68 12.93 -5.48 17.53
N PRO A 69 13.63 -6.48 18.13
CA PRO A 69 12.97 -7.65 18.72
C PRO A 69 11.96 -7.31 19.81
N THR A 70 12.14 -6.19 20.51
CA THR A 70 11.28 -5.74 21.63
C THR A 70 10.03 -4.99 21.19
N TRP A 71 9.88 -4.63 19.91
CA TRP A 71 8.68 -3.94 19.43
C TRP A 71 7.47 -4.87 19.45
N ASP A 72 6.32 -4.31 19.82
CA ASP A 72 5.03 -4.98 19.75
C ASP A 72 4.42 -4.89 18.34
N ASP A 73 3.29 -5.59 18.16
CA ASP A 73 2.60 -5.67 16.87
C ASP A 73 2.13 -4.29 16.37
N GLU A 74 1.63 -3.45 17.28
CA GLU A 74 1.13 -2.11 16.93
C GLU A 74 2.26 -1.22 16.43
N GLN A 75 3.40 -1.20 17.13
CA GLN A 75 4.56 -0.41 16.71
C GLN A 75 5.12 -0.90 15.37
N LEU A 76 5.19 -2.21 15.14
CA LEU A 76 5.60 -2.79 13.85
C LEU A 76 4.64 -2.37 12.74
N PHE A 77 3.33 -2.52 12.95
CA PHE A 77 2.31 -2.16 11.98
C PHE A 77 2.37 -0.67 11.59
N GLN A 78 2.40 0.23 12.58
CA GLN A 78 2.42 1.67 12.31
C GLN A 78 3.72 2.10 11.64
N THR A 79 4.86 1.53 12.05
CA THR A 79 6.17 1.88 11.44
C THR A 79 6.26 1.37 10.00
N ALA A 80 5.84 0.12 9.75
CA ALA A 80 5.78 -0.42 8.40
C ALA A 80 4.86 0.41 7.50
N ARG A 81 3.71 0.85 8.02
CA ARG A 81 2.80 1.76 7.30
C ARG A 81 3.48 3.08 6.92
N LEU A 82 4.26 3.69 7.81
CA LEU A 82 4.98 4.93 7.51
C LEU A 82 6.07 4.73 6.44
N ILE A 83 6.78 3.61 6.48
CA ILE A 83 7.77 3.23 5.47
C ILE A 83 7.10 3.10 4.09
N LEU A 84 6.01 2.33 4.01
CA LEU A 84 5.28 2.14 2.74
C LEU A 84 4.69 3.44 2.18
N ILE A 85 4.29 4.39 3.04
CA ILE A 85 3.88 5.73 2.60
C ILE A 85 5.06 6.45 1.93
N GLY A 86 6.25 6.40 2.53
CA GLY A 86 7.48 6.96 1.96
C GLY A 86 7.85 6.31 0.62
N GLU A 87 7.81 4.97 0.55
CA GLU A 87 8.06 4.20 -0.67
C GLU A 87 7.07 4.57 -1.78
N THR A 88 5.79 4.68 -1.45
CA THR A 88 4.74 5.08 -2.40
C THR A 88 5.04 6.46 -2.97
N ILE A 89 5.34 7.46 -2.14
CA ILE A 89 5.62 8.84 -2.60
C ILE A 89 6.89 8.87 -3.46
N LYS A 90 7.94 8.14 -3.07
CA LYS A 90 9.20 8.01 -3.80
C LYS A 90 8.96 7.46 -5.22
N ILE A 91 8.30 6.31 -5.33
CA ILE A 91 7.95 5.67 -6.62
C ILE A 91 7.07 6.61 -7.46
N VAL A 92 6.09 7.26 -6.83
CA VAL A 92 5.21 8.20 -7.54
C VAL A 92 5.99 9.35 -8.17
N ILE A 93 6.87 10.01 -7.42
CA ILE A 93 7.61 11.17 -7.95
C ILE A 93 8.67 10.75 -8.97
N GLU A 94 9.50 9.76 -8.64
CA GLU A 94 10.72 9.48 -9.42
C GLU A 94 10.50 8.53 -10.59
N GLU A 95 9.43 7.75 -10.59
CA GLU A 95 9.14 6.80 -11.67
C GLU A 95 7.82 7.13 -12.37
N TYR A 96 6.72 7.18 -11.63
CA TYR A 96 5.40 7.38 -12.24
C TYR A 96 5.24 8.76 -12.88
N VAL A 97 5.53 9.84 -12.15
CA VAL A 97 5.46 11.22 -12.68
C VAL A 97 6.59 11.46 -13.67
N GLN A 98 7.78 10.89 -13.48
CA GLN A 98 8.87 10.96 -14.45
C GLN A 98 8.42 10.41 -15.80
N GLN A 99 7.84 9.21 -15.81
CA GLN A 99 7.33 8.58 -17.03
C GLN A 99 6.20 9.39 -17.67
N LEU A 100 5.26 9.89 -16.88
CA LEU A 100 4.11 10.65 -17.38
C LEU A 100 4.51 12.03 -17.94
N SER A 101 5.49 12.70 -17.32
CA SER A 101 5.93 14.04 -17.73
C SER A 101 6.75 14.04 -19.01
N GLY A 102 7.48 12.96 -19.30
CA GLY A 102 8.38 12.87 -20.45
C GLY A 102 9.59 13.82 -20.37
N TYR A 103 9.89 14.35 -19.19
CA TYR A 103 11.02 15.25 -19.00
C TYR A 103 12.35 14.52 -19.13
N PHE A 104 13.35 15.21 -19.69
CA PHE A 104 14.75 14.79 -19.61
C PHE A 104 15.40 15.18 -18.27
N LEU A 105 14.74 16.06 -17.51
CA LEU A 105 15.10 16.32 -16.11
C LEU A 105 14.75 15.10 -15.26
N GLN A 106 15.70 14.63 -14.46
CA GLN A 106 15.48 13.59 -13.47
C GLN A 106 14.82 14.20 -12.23
N LEU A 107 13.57 13.84 -11.97
CA LEU A 107 12.82 14.20 -10.79
C LEU A 107 13.40 13.49 -9.56
N LYS A 108 13.30 14.14 -8.40
CA LYS A 108 13.82 13.64 -7.13
C LYS A 108 12.80 13.85 -6.01
N PHE A 109 12.53 12.79 -5.26
CA PHE A 109 11.88 12.87 -3.96
C PHE A 109 12.92 13.14 -2.89
N ASP A 110 12.96 14.40 -2.45
CA ASP A 110 13.85 14.89 -1.42
C ASP A 110 13.12 15.93 -0.56
N PRO A 111 12.56 15.54 0.60
CA PRO A 111 11.82 16.45 1.47
C PRO A 111 12.65 17.65 1.97
N GLU A 112 13.97 17.51 2.05
CA GLU A 112 14.86 18.56 2.60
C GLU A 112 14.88 19.81 1.73
N LEU A 113 14.61 19.67 0.42
CA LEU A 113 14.46 20.78 -0.50
C LEU A 113 13.36 21.76 -0.08
N LEU A 114 12.39 21.31 0.73
CA LEU A 114 11.30 22.14 1.23
C LEU A 114 11.52 22.73 2.64
N PHE A 115 12.60 22.40 3.34
CA PHE A 115 12.79 22.81 4.74
C PHE A 115 13.01 24.32 4.94
N GLY A 116 13.58 24.99 3.93
CA GLY A 116 13.84 26.44 3.96
C GLY A 116 12.72 27.30 3.36
N VAL A 117 11.61 26.69 2.94
CA VAL A 117 10.52 27.40 2.23
C VAL A 117 9.22 27.40 3.03
N HIS A 118 8.40 28.41 2.78
CA HIS A 118 7.07 28.51 3.36
C HIS A 118 6.12 27.55 2.63
N PHE A 119 6.12 26.30 3.06
CA PHE A 119 5.25 25.25 2.53
C PHE A 119 4.33 24.70 3.62
N GLN A 120 3.08 24.38 3.26
CA GLN A 120 2.08 23.86 4.21
C GLN A 120 1.96 22.35 4.04
N TYR A 121 2.32 21.58 5.07
CA TYR A 121 2.22 20.11 5.08
C TYR A 121 0.80 19.61 5.38
N ARG A 122 -0.16 20.09 4.59
CA ARG A 122 -1.55 19.66 4.62
C ARG A 122 -2.10 19.64 3.20
N ASN A 123 -2.92 18.65 2.90
CA ASN A 123 -3.57 18.54 1.60
C ASN A 123 -5.09 18.40 1.77
N ARG A 124 -5.84 18.86 0.77
CA ARG A 124 -7.29 18.62 0.62
C ARG A 124 -7.53 18.26 -0.83
N ILE A 125 -7.99 17.03 -1.09
CA ILE A 125 -8.31 16.58 -2.44
C ILE A 125 -9.46 17.44 -2.99
N ALA A 126 -9.21 18.08 -4.13
CA ALA A 126 -10.14 18.99 -4.80
C ALA A 126 -11.07 18.20 -5.76
N MET A 127 -12.11 18.86 -6.28
CA MET A 127 -13.13 18.23 -7.14
C MET A 127 -12.78 18.30 -8.64
N GLU A 128 -11.92 19.24 -9.01
CA GLU A 128 -11.47 19.56 -10.37
C GLU A 128 -10.68 18.43 -11.06
#